data_AF-A0A059FSI1-F1
#
_entry.id   AF-A0A059FSI1-F1
#
_cell.length_a   1.000
_cell.length_b   1.000
_cell.length_c   1.000
_cell.angle_alpha   90.00
_cell.angle_beta   90.00
_cell.angle_gamma   90.00
#
_symmetry.space_group_name_H-M   'P 1'
#
loop_
_entity.id
_entity.type
_entity.pdbx_description
1 polymer ?
#
loop_
_entity_poly.entity_id
_entity_poly.type
_entity_poly.pdbx_seq_one_letter_code
_entity_poly.pdbx_strand_id
1 'polypeptide(L)'
;MTQEVDAFELTQSVRAEFDSVNDLELIDHMTAENTLWLLFSDGEHKGDHRLIVAGLDDNRNIVQSTYQWEIGAPSGFGKYSFLTANPAGIEIVIFAPSSPQAIVFKPNDPFDWFGSLDGPYFFEVGLGATTGGNLGISVDNNQAIVTLHPDKQELKVFVSPPY
;
A
#
# COMPACT_ATOMS: atom_id res chain seq x y z
N MET A 1 -7.60 13.84 39.31
CA MET A 1 -6.88 12.58 39.10
C MET A 1 -6.21 12.75 37.74
N THR A 2 -4.93 13.10 37.73
CA THR A 2 -4.18 13.39 36.50
C THR A 2 -3.51 12.07 36.09
N GLN A 3 -3.84 11.55 34.92
CA GLN A 3 -3.21 10.34 34.41
C GLN A 3 -1.77 10.70 34.04
N GLU A 4 -0.81 10.11 34.74
CA GLU A 4 0.60 10.20 34.39
C GLU A 4 0.76 9.48 33.04
N VAL A 5 1.25 10.19 32.03
CA VAL A 5 1.59 9.57 30.74
C VAL A 5 3.01 9.06 30.89
N ASP A 6 3.20 7.75 30.75
CA ASP A 6 4.54 7.16 30.75
C ASP A 6 5.41 7.86 29.68
N ALA A 7 6.62 8.24 30.06
CA ALA A 7 7.55 8.90 29.15
C ALA A 7 8.04 7.88 28.11
N PHE A 8 7.88 8.19 26.82
CA PHE A 8 8.47 7.40 25.74
C PHE A 8 9.96 7.72 25.62
N GLU A 9 10.81 6.70 25.55
CA GLU A 9 12.25 6.82 25.30
C GLU A 9 12.61 6.39 23.88
N LEU A 10 13.47 7.16 23.21
CA LEU A 10 14.03 6.77 21.92
C LEU A 10 15.08 5.68 22.13
N THR A 11 14.79 4.46 21.68
CA THR A 11 15.70 3.32 21.82
C THR A 11 16.56 3.06 20.59
N GLN A 12 16.10 3.47 19.41
CA GLN A 12 16.80 3.27 18.15
C GLN A 12 16.32 4.26 17.09
N SER A 13 17.16 4.53 16.10
CA SER A 13 16.83 5.34 14.93
C SER A 13 17.58 4.79 13.72
N VAL A 14 16.88 4.65 12.61
CA VAL A 14 17.43 4.25 11.31
C VAL A 14 16.99 5.29 10.28
N ARG A 15 17.89 5.63 9.35
CA ARG A 15 17.57 6.53 8.24
C ARG A 15 16.65 5.82 7.26
N ALA A 16 15.55 6.46 6.86
CA ALA A 16 14.72 5.96 5.77
C ALA A 16 15.49 6.00 4.45
N GLU A 17 15.51 4.89 3.72
CA GLU A 17 16.24 4.73 2.47
C GLU A 17 15.29 4.92 1.28
N PHE A 18 15.19 6.15 0.78
CA PHE A 18 14.32 6.48 -0.35
C PHE A 18 14.91 6.13 -1.71
N ASP A 19 16.23 6.19 -1.86
CA ASP A 19 16.95 6.08 -3.15
C ASP A 19 16.27 6.88 -4.27
N SER A 20 16.11 8.20 -4.08
CA SER A 20 15.50 9.10 -5.05
C SER A 20 16.36 10.36 -5.22
N VAL A 21 16.35 10.90 -6.43
CA VAL A 21 17.01 12.17 -6.78
C VAL A 21 16.05 13.36 -6.70
N ASN A 22 14.75 13.10 -6.50
CA ASN A 22 13.70 14.10 -6.37
C ASN A 22 13.29 14.25 -4.91
N ASP A 23 12.71 15.41 -4.57
CA ASP A 23 12.09 15.62 -3.27
C ASP A 23 10.79 14.81 -3.20
N LEU A 24 10.65 13.97 -2.17
CA LEU A 24 9.48 13.12 -1.98
C LEU A 24 8.63 13.60 -0.80
N GLU A 25 7.32 13.66 -1.01
CA GLU A 25 6.34 13.96 0.03
C GLU A 25 5.66 12.69 0.52
N LEU A 26 5.32 12.64 1.81
CA LEU A 26 4.49 11.56 2.37
C LEU A 26 3.06 11.75 1.88
N ILE A 27 2.56 10.81 1.09
CA ILE A 27 1.21 10.80 0.55
C ILE A 27 0.24 10.13 1.52
N ASP A 28 0.64 8.97 2.06
CA ASP A 28 -0.23 8.16 2.91
C ASP A 28 0.62 7.25 3.80
N HIS A 29 0.03 6.77 4.88
CA HIS A 29 0.66 5.80 5.77
C HIS A 29 -0.35 4.84 6.37
N MET A 30 0.13 3.67 6.75
CA MET A 30 -0.68 2.69 7.46
C MET A 30 0.19 1.94 8.44
N THR A 31 -0.41 1.59 9.57
CA THR A 31 0.17 0.66 10.54
C THR A 31 -0.70 -0.59 10.60
N ALA A 32 -0.06 -1.74 10.72
CA ALA A 32 -0.71 -2.95 11.16
C ALA A 32 0.31 -3.79 11.90
N GLU A 33 -0.08 -4.21 13.10
CA GLU A 33 0.76 -4.96 14.01
C GLU A 33 2.11 -4.26 14.23
N ASN A 34 3.20 -4.89 13.83
CA ASN A 34 4.55 -4.40 14.04
C ASN A 34 5.14 -3.72 12.79
N THR A 35 4.31 -3.46 11.77
CA THR A 35 4.75 -2.95 10.47
C THR A 35 4.11 -1.59 10.16
N LEU A 36 4.93 -0.70 9.61
CA LEU A 36 4.60 0.64 9.14
C LEU A 36 4.84 0.69 7.63
N TRP A 37 3.80 1.06 6.88
CA TRP A 37 3.87 1.33 5.45
C TRP A 37 3.80 2.84 5.25
N LEU A 38 4.73 3.38 4.47
CA LEU A 38 4.82 4.80 4.14
C LEU A 38 4.89 4.96 2.63
N LEU A 39 3.94 5.72 2.08
CA LEU A 39 3.82 5.96 0.65
C LEU A 39 4.34 7.37 0.33
N PHE A 40 5.33 7.45 -0.55
CA PHE A 40 5.99 8.68 -0.92
C PHE A 40 5.97 8.91 -2.44
N SER A 41 5.97 10.19 -2.84
CA SER A 41 5.92 10.60 -4.24
C SER A 41 6.45 12.01 -4.45
N ASP A 42 7.02 12.28 -5.62
CA ASP A 42 7.30 13.63 -6.13
C ASP A 42 6.06 14.31 -6.75
N GLY A 43 4.95 13.59 -6.88
CA GLY A 43 3.68 14.08 -7.43
C GLY A 43 3.56 14.00 -8.95
N GLU A 44 4.61 13.64 -9.67
CA GLU A 44 4.63 13.63 -11.13
C GLU A 44 4.10 12.30 -11.69
N HIS A 45 3.35 12.34 -12.81
CA HIS A 45 2.85 11.10 -13.41
C HIS A 45 3.99 10.17 -13.86
N LYS A 46 5.12 10.75 -14.28
CA LYS A 46 6.35 10.03 -14.60
C LYS A 46 7.44 10.51 -13.65
N GLY A 47 7.44 9.97 -12.44
CA GLY A 47 8.21 10.48 -11.33
C GLY A 47 8.80 9.39 -10.45
N ASP A 48 9.40 9.82 -9.34
CA ASP A 48 9.86 8.96 -8.29
C ASP A 48 8.76 8.70 -7.27
N HIS A 49 8.38 7.42 -7.15
CA HIS A 49 7.42 6.98 -6.15
C HIS A 49 8.02 5.84 -5.32
N ARG A 50 7.79 5.87 -4.01
CA ARG A 50 8.35 4.89 -3.07
C ARG A 50 7.28 4.37 -2.12
N LEU A 51 7.29 3.07 -1.89
CA LEU A 51 6.62 2.45 -0.75
C LEU A 51 7.73 1.96 0.18
N ILE A 52 7.82 2.56 1.36
CA ILE A 52 8.72 2.09 2.42
C ILE A 52 7.91 1.24 3.39
N VAL A 53 8.38 0.02 3.63
CA VAL A 53 7.83 -0.90 4.62
C VAL A 53 8.86 -1.07 5.71
N ALA A 54 8.52 -0.68 6.92
CA ALA A 54 9.43 -0.71 8.06
C ALA A 54 8.80 -1.44 9.24
N GLY A 55 9.62 -2.07 10.07
CA GLY A 55 9.26 -2.42 11.43
C GLY A 55 10.35 -3.22 12.11
N LEU A 56 10.02 -4.24 12.91
CA LEU A 56 10.96 -4.84 13.86
C LEU A 56 11.25 -6.31 13.57
N ASP A 57 12.53 -6.67 13.42
CA ASP A 57 12.94 -8.09 13.35
C ASP A 57 12.76 -8.82 14.71
N ASP A 58 13.06 -10.13 14.74
CA ASP A 58 12.99 -10.95 15.97
C ASP A 58 13.87 -10.43 17.12
N ASN A 59 14.91 -9.65 16.80
CA ASN A 59 15.81 -9.02 17.76
C ASN A 59 15.38 -7.58 18.12
N ARG A 60 14.22 -7.13 17.62
CA ARG A 60 13.67 -5.78 17.77
C ARG A 60 14.50 -4.67 17.12
N ASN A 61 15.33 -5.00 16.14
CA ASN A 61 15.98 -3.97 15.32
C ASN A 61 15.01 -3.44 14.28
N ILE A 62 15.09 -2.14 13.97
CA ILE A 62 14.38 -1.58 12.82
C ILE A 62 14.95 -2.20 11.53
N VAL A 63 14.07 -2.85 10.77
CA VAL A 63 14.31 -3.30 9.39
C VAL A 63 13.39 -2.54 8.45
N GLN A 64 13.86 -2.30 7.23
CA GLN A 64 13.05 -1.64 6.20
C GLN A 64 13.28 -2.26 4.81
N SER A 65 12.29 -2.12 3.95
CA SER A 65 12.36 -2.42 2.52
C SER A 65 11.73 -1.27 1.74
N THR A 66 12.33 -0.93 0.60
CA THR A 66 11.87 0.15 -0.27
C THR A 66 11.49 -0.42 -1.62
N TYR A 67 10.27 -0.12 -2.06
CA TYR A 67 9.74 -0.50 -3.36
C TYR A 67 9.53 0.75 -4.20
N GLN A 68 9.76 0.64 -5.51
CA GLN A 68 9.72 1.78 -6.42
C GLN A 68 8.98 1.48 -7.71
N TRP A 69 8.41 2.53 -8.31
CA TRP A 69 7.82 2.52 -9.64
C TRP A 69 7.92 3.93 -10.25
N GLU A 70 7.82 4.01 -11.58
CA GLU A 70 8.09 5.24 -12.33
C GLU A 70 6.84 5.91 -12.91
N ILE A 71 5.68 5.25 -12.89
CA ILE A 71 4.46 5.74 -13.56
C ILE A 71 3.25 5.67 -12.64
N GLY A 72 2.51 6.77 -12.57
CA GLY A 72 1.28 6.87 -11.82
C GLY A 72 1.53 7.43 -10.43
N ALA A 73 1.49 8.75 -10.33
CA ALA A 73 1.54 9.48 -9.07
C ALA A 73 0.46 8.96 -8.12
N PRO A 74 0.82 8.41 -6.94
CA PRO A 74 -0.12 7.85 -6.01
C PRO A 74 -0.99 8.91 -5.32
N SER A 75 -2.21 8.53 -4.94
CA SER A 75 -3.08 9.33 -4.06
C SER A 75 -3.43 8.64 -2.75
N GLY A 76 -3.00 7.38 -2.56
CA GLY A 76 -3.27 6.57 -1.37
C GLY A 76 -3.16 5.08 -1.67
N PHE A 77 -3.26 4.25 -0.64
CA PHE A 77 -3.18 2.79 -0.78
C PHE A 77 -4.07 2.04 0.20
N GLY A 78 -4.29 0.75 -0.08
CA GLY A 78 -5.09 -0.13 0.76
C GLY A 78 -4.55 -1.56 0.81
N LYS A 79 -5.09 -2.34 1.77
CA LYS A 79 -4.78 -3.77 1.96
C LYS A 79 -5.87 -4.66 1.40
N TYR A 80 -5.45 -5.64 0.63
CA TYR A 80 -6.30 -6.61 -0.05
C TYR A 80 -5.75 -8.01 0.17
N SER A 81 -6.58 -9.05 0.09
CA SER A 81 -6.16 -10.43 0.37
C SER A 81 -6.70 -11.42 -0.67
N PHE A 82 -6.95 -10.94 -1.89
CA PHE A 82 -7.72 -11.69 -2.89
C PHE A 82 -7.51 -11.30 -4.35
N LEU A 83 -6.65 -10.32 -4.65
CA LEU A 83 -6.21 -10.11 -6.02
C LEU A 83 -5.35 -11.27 -6.52
N THR A 84 -4.83 -12.08 -5.61
CA THR A 84 -4.13 -13.33 -5.89
C THR A 84 -4.83 -14.52 -5.28
N ALA A 85 -4.60 -15.68 -5.89
CA ALA A 85 -5.09 -16.98 -5.44
C ALA A 85 -4.55 -17.43 -4.07
N ASN A 86 -3.79 -16.60 -3.36
CA ASN A 86 -3.20 -16.93 -2.07
C ASN A 86 -3.97 -16.20 -0.94
N PRO A 87 -4.87 -16.89 -0.22
CA PRO A 87 -5.76 -16.27 0.76
C PRO A 87 -5.07 -15.77 2.04
N ALA A 88 -3.77 -16.05 2.23
CA ALA A 88 -3.05 -15.70 3.45
C ALA A 88 -2.18 -14.43 3.31
N GLY A 89 -1.96 -13.93 2.08
CA GLY A 89 -1.10 -12.78 1.83
C GLY A 89 -1.86 -11.44 1.84
N ILE A 90 -1.29 -10.41 2.48
CA ILE A 90 -1.74 -9.03 2.34
C ILE A 90 -1.06 -8.40 1.12
N GLU A 91 -1.86 -8.03 0.14
CA GLU A 91 -1.48 -7.27 -1.04
C GLU A 91 -1.67 -5.78 -0.77
N ILE A 92 -0.71 -5.00 -1.23
CA ILE A 92 -0.77 -3.54 -1.19
C ILE A 92 -1.20 -3.04 -2.56
N VAL A 93 -2.32 -2.34 -2.62
CA VAL A 93 -2.81 -1.71 -3.85
C VAL A 93 -2.72 -0.21 -3.69
N ILE A 94 -1.98 0.42 -4.59
CA ILE A 94 -1.73 1.85 -4.63
C ILE A 94 -2.54 2.43 -5.78
N PHE A 95 -3.39 3.41 -5.47
CA PHE A 95 -4.21 4.09 -6.46
C PHE A 95 -3.48 5.31 -6.99
N ALA A 96 -3.50 5.47 -8.32
CA ALA A 96 -2.84 6.56 -9.02
C ALA A 96 -3.85 7.22 -9.96
N PRO A 97 -4.45 8.38 -9.61
CA PRO A 97 -5.49 9.01 -10.42
C PRO A 97 -5.01 9.39 -11.83
N SER A 98 -3.71 9.64 -11.97
CA SER A 98 -3.04 9.95 -13.23
C SER A 98 -2.84 8.73 -14.15
N SER A 99 -3.13 7.51 -13.66
CA SER A 99 -2.95 6.25 -14.38
C SER A 99 -4.28 5.49 -14.49
N PRO A 100 -4.55 4.77 -15.60
CA PRO A 100 -5.65 3.82 -15.65
C PRO A 100 -5.38 2.54 -14.85
N GLN A 101 -4.16 2.36 -14.35
CA GLN A 101 -3.73 1.17 -13.61
C GLN A 101 -3.38 1.53 -12.16
N ALA A 102 -3.85 0.71 -11.23
CA ALA A 102 -3.34 0.66 -9.86
C ALA A 102 -2.05 -0.17 -9.81
N ILE A 103 -1.16 0.20 -8.90
CA ILE A 103 0.11 -0.50 -8.64
C ILE A 103 -0.14 -1.50 -7.52
N VAL A 104 0.31 -2.74 -7.71
CA VAL A 104 0.08 -3.82 -6.75
C VAL A 104 1.40 -4.45 -6.33
N PHE A 105 1.62 -4.51 -5.02
CA PHE A 105 2.70 -5.27 -4.41
C PHE A 105 2.12 -6.47 -3.68
N LYS A 106 2.71 -7.64 -3.89
CA LYS A 106 2.24 -8.92 -3.35
C LYS A 106 3.24 -9.44 -2.34
N PRO A 107 2.82 -10.14 -1.27
CA PRO A 107 3.77 -10.74 -0.36
C PRO A 107 4.49 -11.92 -1.02
N ASN A 108 5.82 -11.99 -0.86
CA ASN A 108 6.60 -13.15 -1.28
C ASN A 108 6.28 -14.40 -0.45
N ASP A 109 6.05 -14.20 0.85
CA ASP A 109 5.61 -15.22 1.79
C ASP A 109 4.35 -14.72 2.51
N PRO A 110 3.21 -15.43 2.43
CA PRO A 110 1.97 -15.03 3.10
C PRO A 110 2.08 -15.02 4.64
N PHE A 111 3.10 -15.63 5.22
CA PHE A 111 3.35 -15.65 6.66
C PHE A 111 4.46 -14.70 7.10
N ASP A 112 5.07 -13.96 6.16
CA ASP A 112 6.04 -12.93 6.48
C ASP A 112 5.31 -11.60 6.72
N TRP A 113 5.13 -11.26 7.99
CA TRP A 113 4.45 -10.05 8.45
C TRP A 113 5.29 -8.78 8.23
N PHE A 114 6.61 -8.97 8.01
CA PHE A 114 7.55 -7.97 7.49
C PHE A 114 7.78 -8.10 5.99
N GLY A 115 7.05 -9.04 5.38
CA GLY A 115 6.98 -9.46 4.00
C GLY A 115 7.81 -8.64 3.04
N SER A 116 8.92 -9.22 2.60
CA SER A 116 9.44 -8.89 1.28
C SER A 116 8.28 -8.96 0.27
N LEU A 117 8.03 -7.87 -0.43
CA LEU A 117 6.99 -7.78 -1.45
C LEU A 117 7.60 -8.02 -2.82
N ASP A 118 6.79 -8.57 -3.72
CA ASP A 118 7.06 -8.70 -5.14
C ASP A 118 6.22 -7.72 -5.94
N GLY A 119 6.73 -7.30 -7.09
CA GLY A 119 6.12 -6.30 -7.97
C GLY A 119 7.10 -5.18 -8.38
N PRO A 120 6.59 -4.08 -8.95
CA PRO A 120 5.17 -3.73 -9.09
C PRO A 120 4.44 -4.58 -10.14
N TYR A 121 3.21 -5.00 -9.79
CA TYR A 121 2.20 -5.51 -10.71
C TYR A 121 1.17 -4.41 -11.02
N PHE A 122 0.37 -4.60 -12.07
CA PHE A 122 -0.61 -3.60 -12.51
C PHE A 122 -2.00 -4.19 -12.66
N PHE A 123 -3.00 -3.44 -12.18
CA PHE A 123 -4.42 -3.80 -12.23
C PHE A 123 -5.21 -2.63 -12.84
N GLU A 124 -5.97 -2.87 -13.91
CA GLU A 124 -6.74 -1.80 -14.57
C GLU A 124 -7.95 -1.39 -13.71
N VAL A 125 -7.93 -0.14 -13.25
CA VAL A 125 -9.02 0.49 -12.47
C VAL A 125 -9.70 1.62 -13.23
N GLY A 126 -9.12 2.03 -14.36
CA GLY A 126 -9.52 3.18 -15.15
C GLY A 126 -9.02 4.51 -14.57
N LEU A 127 -8.88 5.50 -15.45
CA LEU A 127 -8.31 6.81 -15.09
C LEU A 127 -9.16 7.53 -14.02
N GLY A 128 -8.48 8.19 -13.07
CA GLY A 128 -9.08 9.00 -12.02
C GLY A 128 -9.45 8.24 -10.74
N ALA A 129 -9.03 6.98 -10.58
CA ALA A 129 -9.25 6.24 -9.33
C ALA A 129 -8.37 6.84 -8.21
N THR A 130 -8.98 7.30 -7.12
CA THR A 130 -8.25 7.93 -6.00
C THR A 130 -8.09 7.03 -4.78
N THR A 131 -8.99 6.06 -4.64
CA THR A 131 -8.98 5.09 -3.54
C THR A 131 -9.82 3.89 -3.93
N GLY A 132 -9.76 2.85 -3.10
CA GLY A 132 -10.69 1.75 -3.16
C GLY A 132 -10.80 1.05 -1.82
N GLY A 133 -11.69 0.06 -1.78
CA GLY A 133 -11.93 -0.74 -0.59
C GLY A 133 -12.60 -2.05 -0.92
N ASN A 134 -12.57 -2.95 0.05
CA ASN A 134 -13.24 -4.24 -0.07
C ASN A 134 -14.73 -4.05 0.14
N LEU A 135 -15.53 -4.52 -0.81
CA LEU A 135 -16.92 -4.79 -0.48
C LEU A 135 -16.93 -6.06 0.36
N GLY A 136 -17.36 -5.95 1.62
CA GLY A 136 -17.66 -7.10 2.49
C GLY A 136 -18.85 -7.94 2.03
N ILE A 137 -19.18 -7.88 0.73
CA ILE A 137 -20.25 -8.61 0.07
C ILE A 137 -19.55 -9.49 -0.95
N SER A 138 -19.65 -10.81 -0.81
CA SER A 138 -19.25 -11.69 -1.90
C SER A 138 -20.33 -11.62 -2.98
N VAL A 139 -19.94 -11.28 -4.21
CA VAL A 139 -20.84 -11.41 -5.36
C VAL A 139 -20.54 -12.80 -5.92
N ASP A 140 -21.49 -13.72 -5.79
CA ASP A 140 -21.32 -15.12 -6.25
C ASP A 140 -20.11 -15.85 -5.64
N ASN A 141 -19.82 -15.65 -4.35
CA ASN A 141 -18.62 -16.13 -3.64
C ASN A 141 -17.29 -15.50 -4.10
N ASN A 142 -17.33 -14.50 -4.99
CA ASN A 142 -16.14 -13.77 -5.39
C ASN A 142 -15.95 -12.52 -4.54
N GLN A 143 -14.70 -12.17 -4.27
CA GLN A 143 -14.33 -10.95 -3.56
C GLN A 143 -14.32 -9.78 -4.55
N ALA A 144 -14.63 -8.58 -4.06
CA ALA A 144 -14.75 -7.41 -4.92
C ALA A 144 -14.02 -6.18 -4.35
N ILE A 145 -13.32 -5.49 -5.25
CA ILE A 145 -12.79 -4.14 -4.99
C ILE A 145 -13.78 -3.13 -5.53
N VAL A 146 -14.12 -2.14 -4.71
CA VAL A 146 -14.74 -0.91 -5.17
C VAL A 146 -13.71 0.19 -5.26
N THR A 147 -13.65 0.89 -6.40
CA THR A 147 -12.85 2.10 -6.56
C THR A 147 -13.73 3.33 -6.64
N LEU A 148 -13.21 4.45 -6.12
CA LEU A 148 -13.84 5.76 -6.20
C LEU A 148 -13.12 6.62 -7.24
N HIS A 149 -13.91 7.24 -8.13
CA HIS A 149 -13.44 8.20 -9.12
C HIS A 149 -14.18 9.53 -8.92
N PRO A 150 -13.69 10.42 -8.04
CA PRO A 150 -14.41 11.63 -7.63
C PRO A 150 -14.78 12.54 -8.79
N ASP A 151 -13.86 12.76 -9.73
CA ASP A 151 -14.05 13.67 -10.87
C ASP A 151 -15.18 13.24 -11.80
N LYS A 152 -15.42 11.92 -11.87
CA LYS A 152 -16.46 11.32 -12.68
C LYS A 152 -17.74 11.02 -11.89
N GLN A 153 -17.72 11.23 -10.57
CA GLN A 153 -18.79 10.86 -9.65
C GLN A 153 -19.22 9.38 -9.81
N GLU A 154 -18.24 8.50 -10.08
CA GLU A 154 -18.49 7.07 -10.31
C GLU A 154 -17.83 6.18 -9.25
N LEU A 155 -18.48 5.06 -8.97
CA LEU A 155 -17.91 3.91 -8.28
C LEU A 155 -17.81 2.76 -9.30
N LYS A 156 -16.69 2.05 -9.29
CA LYS A 156 -16.53 0.82 -10.09
C LYS A 156 -16.34 -0.36 -9.18
N VAL A 157 -16.95 -1.48 -9.56
CA VAL A 157 -16.81 -2.76 -8.85
C VAL A 157 -16.01 -3.69 -9.74
N PHE A 158 -14.96 -4.27 -9.19
CA PHE A 158 -14.13 -5.28 -9.84
C PHE A 158 -14.23 -6.57 -9.03
N VAL A 159 -14.66 -7.65 -9.68
CA VAL A 159 -14.90 -8.94 -9.05
C VAL A 159 -13.78 -9.90 -9.46
N SER A 160 -13.22 -10.62 -8.49
CA SER A 160 -12.24 -11.67 -8.79
C SER A 160 -12.89 -12.76 -9.67
N PRO A 161 -12.17 -13.37 -10.63
CA PRO A 161 -12.68 -14.54 -11.33
C PRO A 161 -13.08 -15.65 -10.34
N PRO A 162 -14.08 -16.48 -10.65
CA PRO A 162 -14.36 -17.69 -9.86
C PRO A 162 -13.15 -18.64 -9.92
N TYR A 163 -12.82 -19.23 -8.77
CA TYR A 163 -11.82 -20.29 -8.64
C TYR A 163 -12.34 -21.64 -9.15
#